data_AF-A0AAD4I734-F1
#
_entry.id   AF-A0AAD4I734-F1
#
_cell.length_a   1.000
_cell.length_b   1.000
_cell.length_c   1.000
_cell.angle_alpha   90.00
_cell.angle_beta   90.00
_cell.angle_gamma   90.00
#
_symmetry.space_group_name_H-M   'P 1'
#
loop_
_entity.id
_entity.type
_entity.pdbx_description
1 polymer ?
#
loop_
_entity_poly.entity_id
_entity_poly.type
_entity_poly.pdbx_seq_one_letter_code
_entity_poly.pdbx_strand_id
1 'polypeptide(L)'
;MATRQGNTRADGEKLALRLSHPLLGMTLNGKHKLFKPGQTIVDLGFAPGSWSQVAANRTAPDGRVIGIDLIPAQPPRGVSTIQGDFLSPVIQEEVRAYVRDPDLGRPRRQVSARADEGITEEELEDMERGYIDIERQAHLDGAEVEIIRRPAEASDDNQDDLSRLPLKERDARQGRAVDVVLSDMSAPWDQTAGFYKKSLSDPYFRMMNTSGNAFRDHAGSMDLCMAAMTFAFDTLKTGGHFLCKYYKGSEEKAFETKLKRLFTKVYREKPESSRAESKEAYFVALNRKETATKEEVFGE
;
A
#
# COMPACT_ATOMS: atom_id res chain seq x y z
N MET A 1 -28.98 27.32 -39.91
CA MET A 1 -27.55 26.92 -39.96
C MET A 1 -27.09 26.63 -38.54
N ALA A 2 -26.39 25.52 -38.37
CA ALA A 2 -26.31 24.74 -37.13
C ALA A 2 -25.59 25.40 -35.95
N THR A 3 -26.18 25.32 -34.76
CA THR A 3 -25.55 25.57 -33.47
C THR A 3 -24.79 24.31 -33.02
N ARG A 4 -23.47 24.46 -32.78
CA ARG A 4 -22.61 23.43 -32.19
C ARG A 4 -23.03 23.17 -30.74
N GLN A 5 -23.68 22.03 -30.46
CA GLN A 5 -23.74 21.45 -29.12
C GLN A 5 -22.46 20.65 -28.87
N GLY A 6 -21.52 21.27 -28.17
CA GLY A 6 -20.28 20.65 -27.71
C GLY A 6 -20.52 19.76 -26.49
N ASN A 7 -20.24 18.48 -26.70
CA ASN A 7 -19.94 17.40 -25.76
C ASN A 7 -19.52 17.81 -24.32
N THR A 8 -20.47 18.05 -23.40
CA THR A 8 -20.20 18.32 -21.97
C THR A 8 -20.30 17.09 -21.07
N ARG A 9 -20.78 15.94 -21.59
CA ARG A 9 -21.04 14.73 -20.78
C ARG A 9 -19.79 13.88 -20.54
N ALA A 10 -18.88 13.80 -21.52
CA ALA A 10 -17.68 12.97 -21.45
C ALA A 10 -16.59 13.56 -20.51
N ASP A 11 -16.55 14.88 -20.35
CA ASP A 11 -15.57 15.54 -19.47
C ASP A 11 -15.98 15.47 -17.99
N GLY A 12 -17.29 15.41 -17.69
CA GLY A 12 -17.81 15.20 -16.34
C GLY A 12 -17.51 13.80 -15.78
N GLU A 13 -17.57 12.76 -16.61
CA GLU A 13 -17.21 11.39 -16.21
C GLU A 13 -15.70 11.24 -15.98
N LYS A 14 -14.87 11.93 -16.78
CA LYS A 14 -13.41 11.96 -16.60
C LYS A 14 -12.98 12.67 -15.30
N LEU A 15 -13.69 13.72 -14.89
CA LEU A 15 -13.42 14.45 -13.65
C LEU A 15 -13.91 13.67 -12.41
N ALA A 16 -15.02 12.94 -12.50
CA ALA A 16 -15.55 12.11 -11.42
C ALA A 16 -14.63 10.93 -11.06
N LEU A 17 -13.98 10.32 -12.07
CA LEU A 17 -13.02 9.21 -11.88
C LEU A 17 -11.76 9.61 -11.11
N ARG A 18 -11.27 10.84 -11.28
CA ARG A 18 -10.08 11.35 -10.57
C ARG A 18 -10.34 11.69 -9.10
N LEU A 19 -11.60 11.86 -8.70
CA LEU A 19 -11.98 12.33 -7.37
C LEU A 19 -12.58 11.23 -6.48
N SER A 20 -12.94 10.05 -7.01
CA SER A 20 -13.62 9.00 -6.24
C SER A 20 -12.72 8.29 -5.22
N HIS A 21 -11.48 7.96 -5.58
CA HIS A 21 -10.55 7.22 -4.71
C HIS A 21 -10.01 8.06 -3.53
N PRO A 22 -9.65 9.35 -3.70
CA PRO A 22 -9.30 10.19 -2.55
C PRO A 22 -10.47 10.39 -1.60
N LEU A 23 -11.68 10.63 -2.12
CA LEU A 23 -12.90 10.77 -1.31
C LEU A 23 -13.21 9.49 -0.55
N LEU A 24 -13.05 8.35 -1.20
CA LEU A 24 -13.18 7.05 -0.57
C LEU A 24 -12.22 6.89 0.61
N GLY A 25 -10.93 7.20 0.41
CA GLY A 25 -9.94 7.14 1.47
C GLY A 25 -10.25 8.09 2.63
N MET A 26 -10.75 9.29 2.33
CA MET A 26 -11.20 10.25 3.34
C MET A 26 -12.41 9.73 4.13
N THR A 27 -13.41 9.14 3.47
CA THR A 27 -14.61 8.60 4.12
C THR A 27 -14.24 7.42 5.03
N LEU A 28 -13.44 6.47 4.54
CA LEU A 28 -13.02 5.31 5.33
C LEU A 28 -12.13 5.72 6.50
N ASN A 29 -11.20 6.66 6.31
CA ASN A 29 -10.42 7.21 7.41
C ASN A 29 -11.31 7.97 8.41
N GLY A 30 -12.29 8.74 7.96
CA GLY A 30 -13.23 9.46 8.85
C GLY A 30 -14.05 8.51 9.73
N LYS A 31 -14.48 7.38 9.17
CA LYS A 31 -15.26 6.35 9.88
C LYS A 31 -14.42 5.54 10.87
N HIS A 32 -13.22 5.14 10.46
CA HIS A 32 -12.41 4.15 11.20
C HIS A 32 -11.17 4.72 11.90
N LYS A 33 -10.84 6.00 11.67
CA LYS A 33 -9.66 6.69 12.23
C LYS A 33 -8.35 5.95 11.96
N LEU A 34 -8.14 5.61 10.69
CA LEU A 34 -7.03 4.77 10.22
C LEU A 34 -5.67 5.44 10.42
N PHE A 35 -5.58 6.74 10.19
CA PHE A 35 -4.31 7.47 10.18
C PHE A 35 -4.18 8.41 11.37
N LYS A 36 -2.95 8.47 11.90
CA LYS A 36 -2.52 9.38 12.97
C LYS A 36 -1.18 10.02 12.59
N PRO A 37 -0.86 11.22 13.11
CA PRO A 37 0.44 11.86 12.90
C PRO A 37 1.62 10.95 13.27
N GLY A 38 2.71 11.03 12.50
CA GLY A 38 3.96 10.29 12.73
C GLY A 38 3.94 8.80 12.35
N GLN A 39 2.84 8.29 11.81
CA GLN A 39 2.72 6.87 11.43
C GLN A 39 3.47 6.52 10.15
N THR A 40 3.90 5.26 10.05
CA THR A 40 4.45 4.65 8.84
C THR A 40 3.36 3.88 8.09
N ILE A 41 3.13 4.24 6.83
CA ILE A 41 2.05 3.72 5.98
C ILE A 41 2.66 3.05 4.75
N VAL A 42 2.18 1.85 4.43
CA VAL A 42 2.50 1.15 3.19
C VAL A 42 1.25 1.07 2.33
N ASP A 43 1.34 1.47 1.06
CA ASP A 43 0.25 1.47 0.08
C ASP A 43 0.58 0.51 -1.07
N LEU A 44 -0.10 -0.64 -1.12
CA LEU A 44 0.10 -1.71 -2.10
C LEU A 44 -0.87 -1.53 -3.28
N GLY A 45 -0.32 -1.45 -4.50
CA GLY A 45 -1.08 -1.05 -5.69
C GLY A 45 -1.42 0.44 -5.64
N PHE A 46 -0.43 1.27 -5.29
CA PHE A 46 -0.67 2.67 -4.96
C PHE A 46 -1.09 3.52 -6.17
N ALA A 47 -0.71 3.16 -7.40
CA ALA A 47 -0.92 4.00 -8.57
C ALA A 47 -2.43 4.21 -8.81
N PRO A 48 -2.91 5.47 -8.99
CA PRO A 48 -2.14 6.69 -9.28
C PRO A 48 -1.68 7.51 -8.05
N GLY A 49 -1.94 7.05 -6.83
CA GLY A 49 -1.45 7.65 -5.58
C GLY A 49 -2.51 8.32 -4.71
N SER A 50 -3.80 8.03 -4.94
CA SER A 50 -4.91 8.67 -4.22
C SER A 50 -4.90 8.37 -2.72
N TRP A 51 -4.70 7.11 -2.35
CA TRP A 51 -4.61 6.68 -0.95
C TRP A 51 -3.36 7.24 -0.27
N SER A 52 -2.21 7.11 -0.92
CA SER A 52 -0.95 7.71 -0.51
C SER A 52 -1.04 9.22 -0.27
N GLN A 53 -1.75 9.98 -1.11
CA GLN A 53 -1.95 11.41 -0.90
C GLN A 53 -2.77 11.71 0.36
N VAL A 54 -3.85 10.95 0.60
CA VAL A 54 -4.64 11.09 1.83
C VAL A 54 -3.81 10.71 3.05
N ALA A 55 -3.05 9.60 2.97
CA ALA A 55 -2.19 9.14 4.05
C ALA A 55 -1.14 10.20 4.42
N ALA A 56 -0.37 10.70 3.45
CA ALA A 56 0.71 11.66 3.69
C ALA A 56 0.21 12.93 4.41
N ASN A 57 -0.95 13.45 3.99
CA ASN A 57 -1.58 14.60 4.63
C ASN A 57 -2.05 14.30 6.06
N ARG A 58 -2.53 13.08 6.33
CA ARG A 58 -3.09 12.69 7.64
C ARG A 58 -2.04 12.22 8.64
N THR A 59 -0.88 11.81 8.16
CA THR A 59 0.24 11.38 9.00
C THR A 59 1.25 12.49 9.26
N ALA A 60 1.08 13.68 8.70
CA ALA A 60 1.91 14.84 9.01
C ALA A 60 1.68 15.36 10.44
N PRO A 61 2.70 15.96 11.10
CA PRO A 61 4.11 15.95 10.71
C PRO A 61 4.77 14.58 10.93
N ASP A 62 5.95 14.38 10.35
CA ASP A 62 6.85 13.22 10.56
C ASP A 62 6.32 11.84 10.15
N GLY A 63 5.17 11.79 9.48
CA GLY A 63 4.64 10.58 8.86
C GLY A 63 5.50 10.10 7.70
N ARG A 64 5.50 8.79 7.48
CA ARG A 64 6.21 8.12 6.39
C ARG A 64 5.22 7.36 5.54
N VAL A 65 5.24 7.58 4.23
CA VAL A 65 4.35 6.86 3.30
C VAL A 65 5.18 6.26 2.18
N ILE A 66 5.02 4.96 1.96
CA ILE A 66 5.64 4.25 0.85
C ILE A 66 4.57 3.59 -0.03
N GLY A 67 4.60 3.87 -1.33
CA GLY A 67 3.76 3.25 -2.34
C GLY A 67 4.49 2.17 -3.13
N ILE A 68 3.84 1.04 -3.39
CA ILE A 68 4.36 -0.05 -4.23
C ILE A 68 3.40 -0.25 -5.39
N ASP A 69 3.89 -0.24 -6.62
CA ASP A 69 3.07 -0.54 -7.78
C ASP A 69 3.90 -1.15 -8.93
N LEU A 70 3.23 -1.95 -9.75
CA LEU A 70 3.82 -2.46 -10.99
C LEU A 70 3.96 -1.33 -12.03
N ILE A 71 3.02 -0.38 -12.03
CA ILE A 71 2.94 0.73 -12.96
C ILE A 71 3.77 1.90 -12.41
N PRO A 72 4.70 2.47 -13.20
CA PRO A 72 5.41 3.67 -12.77
C PRO A 72 4.43 4.83 -12.63
N ALA A 73 4.45 5.49 -11.47
CA ALA A 73 3.62 6.65 -11.18
C ALA A 73 4.45 7.74 -10.50
N GLN A 74 4.15 9.01 -10.79
CA GLN A 74 4.78 10.15 -10.13
C GLN A 74 4.25 10.26 -8.69
N PRO A 75 5.08 10.10 -7.66
CA PRO A 75 4.61 10.12 -6.29
C PRO A 75 4.13 11.52 -5.86
N PRO A 76 3.09 11.62 -5.02
CA PRO A 76 2.79 12.84 -4.31
C PRO A 76 3.98 13.29 -3.45
N ARG A 77 4.11 14.60 -3.20
CA ARG A 77 5.18 15.14 -2.36
C ARG A 77 5.16 14.48 -0.97
N GLY A 78 6.31 13.97 -0.54
CA GLY A 78 6.47 13.31 0.76
C GLY A 78 6.09 11.83 0.77
N VAL A 79 5.83 11.23 -0.39
CA VAL A 79 5.63 9.79 -0.56
C VAL A 79 6.85 9.20 -1.27
N SER A 80 7.40 8.12 -0.72
CA SER A 80 8.42 7.30 -1.38
C SER A 80 7.75 6.18 -2.18
N THR A 81 8.40 5.68 -3.23
CA THR A 81 7.82 4.63 -4.07
C THR A 81 8.80 3.51 -4.33
N ILE A 82 8.31 2.29 -4.52
CA ILE A 82 9.06 1.17 -5.10
C ILE A 82 8.25 0.65 -6.29
N GLN A 83 8.88 0.60 -7.46
CA GLN A 83 8.25 0.02 -8.64
C GLN A 83 8.57 -1.48 -8.68
N GLY A 84 7.54 -2.32 -8.73
CA GLY A 84 7.73 -3.76 -8.84
C GLY A 84 6.44 -4.55 -8.68
N ASP A 85 6.50 -5.83 -9.07
CA ASP A 85 5.43 -6.78 -8.77
C ASP A 85 5.47 -7.15 -7.29
N PHE A 86 4.47 -6.72 -6.53
CA PHE A 86 4.39 -7.01 -5.10
C PHE A 86 4.21 -8.52 -4.81
N LEU A 87 3.78 -9.33 -5.77
CA LEU A 87 3.75 -10.78 -5.61
C LEU A 87 5.16 -11.42 -5.67
N SER A 88 6.16 -10.68 -6.15
CA SER A 88 7.56 -11.13 -6.16
C SER A 88 8.14 -11.15 -4.73
N PRO A 89 8.72 -12.29 -4.28
CA PRO A 89 9.39 -12.36 -2.98
C PRO A 89 10.54 -11.35 -2.84
N VAL A 90 11.20 -11.00 -3.95
CA VAL A 90 12.30 -10.02 -3.97
C VAL A 90 11.77 -8.64 -3.61
N ILE A 91 10.70 -8.20 -4.26
CA ILE A 91 10.06 -6.91 -3.97
C ILE A 91 9.50 -6.89 -2.55
N GLN A 92 8.91 -7.99 -2.07
CA GLN A 92 8.44 -8.07 -0.68
C GLN A 92 9.58 -7.95 0.34
N GLU A 93 10.77 -8.51 0.07
CA GLU A 93 11.94 -8.34 0.93
C GLU A 93 12.49 -6.92 0.86
N GLU A 94 12.56 -6.33 -0.34
CA GLU A 94 13.00 -4.94 -0.52
C GLU A 94 12.11 -3.97 0.27
N VAL A 95 10.79 -4.11 0.16
CA VAL A 95 9.84 -3.29 0.92
C VAL A 95 10.00 -3.53 2.42
N ARG A 96 10.20 -4.78 2.86
CA ARG A 96 10.44 -5.12 4.28
C ARG A 96 11.74 -4.50 4.80
N ALA A 97 12.82 -4.55 4.04
CA ALA A 97 14.09 -3.93 4.38
C ALA A 97 13.94 -2.41 4.46
N TYR A 98 13.27 -1.80 3.49
CA TYR A 98 13.01 -0.37 3.45
C TYR A 98 12.27 0.10 4.70
N VAL A 99 11.14 -0.52 5.06
CA VAL A 99 10.33 -0.07 6.21
C VAL A 99 10.99 -0.33 7.56
N ARG A 100 11.91 -1.30 7.64
CA ARG A 100 12.66 -1.61 8.87
C ARG A 100 13.71 -0.55 9.20
N ASP A 101 14.28 0.08 8.19
CA ASP A 101 15.16 1.23 8.37
C ASP A 101 14.31 2.46 8.74
N PRO A 102 14.45 3.02 9.96
CA PRO A 102 13.64 4.14 10.41
C PRO A 102 13.98 5.46 9.73
N ASP A 103 15.16 5.59 9.12
CA ASP A 103 15.71 6.83 8.58
C ASP A 103 15.30 7.06 7.12
N LEU A 104 14.96 6.00 6.39
CA LEU A 104 14.48 6.09 5.01
C LEU A 104 13.06 6.68 4.92
N GLY A 105 12.80 7.47 3.88
CA GLY A 105 11.43 7.87 3.45
C GLY A 105 10.64 8.79 4.38
N ARG A 106 11.24 9.29 5.47
CA ARG A 106 10.62 10.35 6.29
C ARG A 106 10.86 11.71 5.64
N PRO A 107 9.83 12.56 5.47
CA PRO A 107 10.02 13.95 5.07
C PRO A 107 10.91 14.63 6.12
N ARG A 108 12.19 14.88 5.79
CA ARG A 108 13.08 15.61 6.69
C ARG A 108 12.46 16.98 6.95
N ARG A 109 12.42 17.37 8.23
CA ARG A 109 12.00 18.69 8.68
C ARG A 109 12.71 19.68 7.78
N GLN A 110 11.98 20.51 7.03
CA GLN A 110 12.60 21.66 6.37
C GLN A 110 13.35 22.38 7.48
N VAL A 111 14.68 22.28 7.49
CA VAL A 111 15.50 23.26 8.15
C VAL A 111 15.03 24.54 7.47
N SER A 112 14.24 25.34 8.20
CA SER A 112 13.92 26.67 7.74
C SER A 112 15.29 27.28 7.48
N ALA A 113 15.64 27.46 6.22
CA ALA A 113 16.81 28.21 5.86
C ALA A 113 16.65 29.54 6.59
N ARG A 114 17.36 29.69 7.72
CA ARG A 114 17.76 31.01 8.14
C ARG A 114 18.63 31.45 6.98
N ALA A 115 18.14 32.41 6.21
CA ALA A 115 18.65 32.76 4.89
C ALA A 115 20.08 33.32 4.88
N ASP A 116 20.88 33.05 5.92
CA ASP A 116 22.19 33.65 6.18
C ASP A 116 23.25 32.65 6.67
N GLU A 117 22.90 31.37 6.87
CA GLU A 117 23.89 30.33 7.16
C GLU A 117 23.94 29.37 5.96
N GLY A 118 25.10 29.30 5.30
CA GLY A 118 25.32 28.44 4.15
C GLY A 118 25.08 26.96 4.49
N ILE A 119 24.70 26.20 3.47
CA ILE A 119 24.44 24.76 3.58
C ILE A 119 25.75 24.06 4.01
N THR A 120 25.71 23.34 5.11
CA THR A 120 26.85 22.57 5.63
C THR A 120 27.13 21.34 4.77
N GLU A 121 28.35 20.79 4.86
CA GLU A 121 28.77 19.60 4.10
C GLU A 121 27.93 18.37 4.48
N GLU A 122 27.54 18.21 5.75
CA GLU A 122 26.57 17.22 6.21
C GLU A 122 25.18 17.42 5.58
N GLU A 123 24.69 18.67 5.48
CA GLU A 123 23.39 18.98 4.84
C GLU A 123 23.42 18.73 3.32
N LEU A 124 24.57 18.93 2.67
CA LEU A 124 24.78 18.61 1.26
C LEU A 124 24.80 17.10 1.03
N GLU A 125 25.55 16.32 1.81
CA GLU A 125 25.54 14.86 1.76
C GLU A 125 24.14 14.28 2.06
N ASP A 126 23.40 14.91 2.96
CA ASP A 126 22.04 14.52 3.32
C ASP A 126 21.00 14.84 2.24
N MET A 127 21.17 15.95 1.51
CA MET A 127 20.37 16.28 0.33
C MET A 127 20.69 15.35 -0.84
N GLU A 128 21.98 15.00 -1.01
CA GLU A 128 22.45 14.09 -2.05
C GLU A 128 21.95 12.66 -1.82
N ARG A 129 21.89 12.15 -0.58
CA ARG A 129 21.28 10.85 -0.24
C ARG A 129 19.78 10.78 -0.58
N GLY A 130 19.03 11.84 -0.32
CA GLY A 130 17.61 11.93 -0.70
C GLY A 130 17.38 11.92 -2.21
N TYR A 131 18.32 12.43 -3.00
CA TYR A 131 18.33 12.34 -4.46
C TYR A 131 18.79 10.95 -4.95
N ILE A 132 19.79 10.34 -4.31
CA ILE A 132 20.31 9.02 -4.65
C ILE A 132 19.28 7.90 -4.40
N ASP A 133 18.43 8.01 -3.38
CA ASP A 133 17.33 7.06 -3.14
C ASP A 133 16.27 7.08 -4.25
N ILE A 134 16.13 8.21 -4.95
CA ILE A 134 15.25 8.37 -6.12
C ILE A 134 15.95 7.85 -7.39
N GLU A 135 17.27 8.05 -7.52
CA GLU A 135 18.04 7.66 -8.72
C GLU A 135 18.51 6.19 -8.73
N ARG A 136 18.74 5.54 -7.59
CA ARG A 136 19.04 4.08 -7.54
C ARG A 136 17.94 3.23 -8.17
N GLN A 137 16.70 3.72 -8.20
CA GLN A 137 15.57 3.06 -8.85
C GLN A 137 15.54 3.20 -10.38
N ALA A 138 16.33 4.12 -10.96
CA ALA A 138 16.37 4.35 -12.41
C ALA A 138 17.48 3.55 -13.13
N HIS A 139 18.31 2.78 -12.40
CA HIS A 139 19.48 2.08 -12.97
C HIS A 139 19.55 0.59 -12.60
N LEU A 140 18.50 -0.16 -12.93
CA LEU A 140 18.55 -1.63 -12.96
C LEU A 140 17.90 -2.21 -14.22
N ASP A 141 18.12 -1.57 -15.37
CA ASP A 141 18.12 -2.28 -16.66
C ASP A 141 19.53 -2.83 -16.88
N GLY A 142 19.85 -4.00 -16.30
CA GLY A 142 21.00 -4.80 -16.77
C GLY A 142 22.03 -5.32 -15.77
N ALA A 143 21.73 -5.47 -14.47
CA ALA A 143 22.65 -6.17 -13.55
C ALA A 143 22.24 -7.64 -13.34
N GLU A 144 23.12 -8.55 -13.72
CA GLU A 144 23.01 -9.98 -13.42
C GLU A 144 22.86 -10.21 -11.91
N VAL A 145 21.94 -11.10 -11.55
CA VAL A 145 21.57 -11.43 -10.18
C VAL A 145 22.67 -12.24 -9.52
N GLU A 146 23.51 -11.61 -8.70
CA GLU A 146 24.28 -12.34 -7.70
C GLU A 146 23.34 -12.84 -6.59
N ILE A 147 23.29 -14.15 -6.44
CA ILE A 147 22.51 -14.88 -5.45
C ILE A 147 23.00 -14.46 -4.05
N ILE A 148 22.25 -13.57 -3.40
CA ILE A 148 22.48 -13.22 -2.00
C ILE A 148 22.20 -14.47 -1.16
N ARG A 149 23.25 -14.97 -0.49
CA ARG A 149 23.19 -16.12 0.41
C ARG A 149 22.14 -15.88 1.50
N ARG A 150 21.21 -16.83 1.62
CA ARG A 150 20.22 -16.94 2.69
C ARG A 150 20.92 -16.79 4.05
N PRO A 151 20.49 -15.90 4.97
CA PRO A 151 21.01 -15.90 6.33
C PRO A 151 20.74 -17.25 6.95
N ALA A 152 21.75 -17.81 7.62
CA ALA A 152 21.66 -19.07 8.33
C ALA A 152 20.49 -19.05 9.32
N GLU A 153 19.78 -20.18 9.40
CA GLU A 153 18.75 -20.43 10.40
C GLU A 153 19.36 -20.21 11.80
N ALA A 154 18.96 -19.12 12.45
CA ALA A 154 19.32 -18.87 13.83
C ALA A 154 18.64 -19.93 14.69
N SER A 155 19.44 -20.72 15.40
CA SER A 155 19.00 -21.71 16.38
C SER A 155 18.08 -21.07 17.44
N ASP A 156 16.91 -21.68 17.61
CA ASP A 156 15.81 -21.31 18.51
C ASP A 156 16.12 -21.65 19.97
N ASP A 157 17.11 -20.99 20.57
CA ASP A 157 17.57 -21.28 21.94
C ASP A 157 17.67 -20.03 22.86
N ASN A 158 16.74 -19.07 22.73
CA ASN A 158 16.51 -18.03 23.75
C ASN A 158 15.08 -17.47 23.66
N GLN A 159 14.07 -18.30 23.96
CA GLN A 159 12.67 -17.85 24.09
C GLN A 159 12.37 -17.14 25.42
N ASP A 160 13.33 -17.10 26.35
CA ASP A 160 13.16 -16.38 27.60
C ASP A 160 13.43 -14.88 27.41
N ASP A 161 12.37 -14.11 27.70
CA ASP A 161 12.35 -12.67 28.04
C ASP A 161 11.90 -11.63 27.01
N LEU A 162 11.30 -12.02 25.87
CA LEU A 162 10.63 -11.03 25.02
C LEU A 162 9.41 -10.40 25.73
N SER A 163 8.67 -11.16 26.53
CA SER A 163 7.43 -10.72 27.19
C SER A 163 7.61 -9.61 28.22
N ARG A 164 8.82 -9.41 28.76
CA ARG A 164 9.13 -8.31 29.71
C ARG A 164 9.54 -7.01 29.03
N LEU A 165 9.83 -7.04 27.72
CA LEU A 165 10.24 -5.85 26.98
C LEU A 165 9.04 -4.94 26.68
N PRO A 166 9.25 -3.61 26.60
CA PRO A 166 8.25 -2.68 26.11
C PRO A 166 7.72 -3.08 24.73
N LEU A 167 6.44 -2.86 24.46
CA LEU A 167 5.78 -3.28 23.21
C LEU A 167 6.53 -2.80 21.95
N LYS A 168 7.02 -1.57 21.97
CA LYS A 168 7.77 -0.96 20.87
C LYS A 168 9.08 -1.72 20.57
N GLU A 169 9.77 -2.21 21.61
CA GLU A 169 11.01 -2.96 21.43
C GLU A 169 10.74 -4.38 20.92
N ARG A 170 9.65 -5.01 21.38
CA ARG A 170 9.20 -6.30 20.85
C ARG A 170 8.85 -6.23 19.38
N ASP A 171 8.05 -5.25 18.98
CA ASP A 171 7.70 -5.03 17.59
C ASP A 171 8.96 -4.78 16.74
N ALA A 172 9.92 -3.97 17.23
CA ALA A 172 11.19 -3.73 16.55
C ALA A 172 12.03 -5.00 16.37
N ARG A 173 12.19 -5.83 17.41
CA ARG A 173 12.91 -7.12 17.32
C ARG A 173 12.25 -8.11 16.36
N GLN A 174 10.93 -8.03 16.21
CA GLN A 174 10.16 -8.82 15.24
C GLN A 174 10.13 -8.18 13.84
N GLY A 175 10.79 -7.03 13.63
CA GLY A 175 10.82 -6.33 12.35
C GLY A 175 9.51 -5.65 11.98
N ARG A 176 8.60 -5.45 12.95
CA ARG A 176 7.29 -4.80 12.77
C ARG A 176 7.46 -3.29 12.87
N ALA A 177 7.52 -2.62 11.73
CA ALA A 177 7.77 -1.19 11.63
C ALA A 177 6.58 -0.37 11.09
N VAL A 178 5.55 -1.04 10.55
CA VAL A 178 4.44 -0.40 9.84
C VAL A 178 3.23 -0.21 10.74
N ASP A 179 2.58 0.94 10.67
CA ASP A 179 1.38 1.25 11.44
C ASP A 179 0.10 0.92 10.66
N VAL A 180 0.10 1.16 9.35
CA VAL A 180 -1.04 0.85 8.46
C VAL A 180 -0.55 0.28 7.14
N VAL A 181 -1.16 -0.82 6.72
CA VAL A 181 -1.00 -1.38 5.37
C VAL A 181 -2.31 -1.20 4.61
N LEU A 182 -2.24 -0.54 3.45
CA LEU A 182 -3.33 -0.36 2.50
C LEU A 182 -3.07 -1.26 1.29
N SER A 183 -4.11 -1.85 0.73
CA SER A 183 -4.05 -2.62 -0.50
C SER A 183 -5.21 -2.24 -1.41
N ASP A 184 -4.93 -1.43 -2.43
CA ASP A 184 -5.85 -1.12 -3.53
C ASP A 184 -5.47 -1.89 -4.81
N MET A 185 -4.66 -2.94 -4.68
CA MET A 185 -4.27 -3.82 -5.78
C MET A 185 -5.47 -4.38 -6.55
N SER A 186 -5.29 -4.57 -7.84
CA SER A 186 -6.20 -5.28 -8.73
C SER A 186 -5.41 -6.21 -9.64
N ALA A 187 -5.93 -7.42 -9.87
CA ALA A 187 -5.25 -8.38 -10.72
C ALA A 187 -5.19 -7.85 -12.17
N PRO A 188 -4.02 -7.95 -12.84
CA PRO A 188 -3.88 -7.52 -14.23
C PRO A 188 -4.54 -8.56 -15.14
N TRP A 189 -5.80 -8.35 -15.49
CA TRP A 189 -6.51 -9.21 -16.43
C TRP A 189 -6.40 -8.67 -17.86
N ASP A 190 -6.05 -9.53 -18.80
CA ASP A 190 -6.33 -9.26 -20.22
C ASP A 190 -7.85 -9.16 -20.40
N GLN A 191 -8.30 -8.11 -21.09
CA GLN A 191 -9.72 -7.87 -21.30
C GLN A 191 -10.29 -8.92 -22.25
N THR A 192 -10.92 -9.96 -21.69
CA THR A 192 -11.47 -11.09 -22.48
C THR A 192 -12.81 -10.77 -23.19
N ALA A 193 -13.45 -9.64 -22.85
CA ALA A 193 -14.68 -9.18 -23.51
C ALA A 193 -14.61 -7.65 -23.76
N GLY A 194 -14.87 -7.22 -25.01
CA GLY A 194 -14.93 -5.79 -25.36
C GLY A 194 -14.11 -5.34 -26.58
N PHE A 195 -13.86 -6.20 -27.59
CA PHE A 195 -13.08 -5.90 -28.81
C PHE A 195 -13.57 -4.72 -29.69
N TYR A 196 -14.63 -3.98 -29.30
CA TYR A 196 -15.21 -2.92 -30.13
C TYR A 196 -14.64 -1.51 -29.89
N LYS A 197 -13.73 -1.30 -28.92
CA LYS A 197 -13.01 -0.02 -28.77
C LYS A 197 -11.53 -0.15 -29.12
N LYS A 198 -11.18 0.24 -30.36
CA LYS A 198 -9.81 0.37 -30.85
C LYS A 198 -9.16 1.69 -30.40
N SER A 199 -8.76 1.81 -29.14
CA SER A 199 -7.93 2.93 -28.70
C SER A 199 -6.85 2.45 -27.74
N LEU A 200 -5.74 1.97 -28.31
CA LEU A 200 -4.50 1.65 -27.59
C LEU A 200 -3.78 2.88 -27.01
N SER A 201 -4.29 4.09 -27.25
CA SER A 201 -3.69 5.37 -26.85
C SER A 201 -4.24 5.97 -25.56
N ASP A 202 -5.12 5.27 -24.83
CA ASP A 202 -5.73 5.83 -23.62
C ASP A 202 -5.28 5.05 -22.36
N PRO A 203 -4.44 5.62 -21.48
CA PRO A 203 -4.05 4.99 -20.22
C PRO A 203 -5.25 4.70 -19.30
N TYR A 204 -6.43 5.26 -19.60
CA TYR A 204 -7.69 4.94 -18.92
C TYR A 204 -8.17 3.48 -19.08
N PHE A 205 -7.71 2.72 -20.08
CA PHE A 205 -8.07 1.29 -20.18
C PHE A 205 -7.43 0.42 -19.09
N ARG A 206 -6.39 0.91 -18.39
CA ARG A 206 -5.78 0.24 -17.23
C ARG A 206 -6.50 0.47 -15.90
N MET A 207 -7.61 1.23 -15.89
CA MET A 207 -8.44 1.47 -14.69
C MET A 207 -9.70 0.59 -14.62
N MET A 208 -9.89 -0.33 -15.56
CA MET A 208 -10.94 -1.37 -15.50
C MET A 208 -10.30 -2.75 -15.38
N ASN A 209 -9.71 -3.04 -14.21
CA ASN A 209 -9.03 -4.30 -13.94
C ASN A 209 -10.01 -5.42 -13.50
N THR A 210 -11.14 -5.52 -14.18
CA THR A 210 -12.02 -6.68 -14.07
C THR A 210 -11.99 -7.43 -15.38
N SER A 211 -11.79 -8.75 -15.30
CA SER A 211 -11.84 -9.65 -16.46
C SER A 211 -13.23 -9.69 -17.11
N GLY A 212 -14.25 -9.17 -16.42
CA GLY A 212 -15.66 -9.29 -16.77
C GLY A 212 -16.28 -10.59 -16.24
N ASN A 213 -15.48 -11.48 -15.65
CA ASN A 213 -15.95 -12.71 -15.02
C ASN A 213 -15.81 -12.60 -13.50
N ALA A 214 -16.96 -12.51 -12.82
CA ALA A 214 -17.01 -12.32 -11.37
C ALA A 214 -16.28 -13.41 -10.56
N PHE A 215 -16.22 -14.64 -11.06
CA PHE A 215 -15.48 -15.72 -10.39
C PHE A 215 -13.97 -15.48 -10.46
N ARG A 216 -13.45 -15.13 -11.65
CA ARG A 216 -12.03 -14.84 -11.84
C ARG A 216 -11.62 -13.60 -11.07
N ASP A 217 -12.42 -12.54 -11.14
CA ASP A 217 -12.17 -11.28 -10.44
C ASP A 217 -12.14 -11.48 -8.93
N HIS A 218 -13.05 -12.31 -8.41
CA HIS A 218 -13.04 -12.70 -7.00
C HIS A 218 -11.77 -13.47 -6.64
N ALA A 219 -11.48 -14.58 -7.32
CA ALA A 219 -10.33 -15.43 -7.02
C ALA A 219 -9.01 -14.63 -7.04
N GLY A 220 -8.74 -13.88 -8.12
CA GLY A 220 -7.53 -13.08 -8.21
C GLY A 220 -7.45 -11.97 -7.17
N SER A 221 -8.59 -11.39 -6.74
CA SER A 221 -8.57 -10.43 -5.63
C SER A 221 -8.28 -11.08 -4.28
N MET A 222 -8.71 -12.32 -4.06
CA MET A 222 -8.41 -13.06 -2.83
C MET A 222 -6.92 -13.37 -2.72
N ASP A 223 -6.28 -13.77 -3.83
CA ASP A 223 -4.83 -14.02 -3.86
C ASP A 223 -4.02 -12.76 -3.48
N LEU A 224 -4.39 -11.62 -4.06
CA LEU A 224 -3.79 -10.32 -3.73
C LEU A 224 -4.03 -9.94 -2.26
N CYS A 225 -5.25 -10.15 -1.75
CA CYS A 225 -5.58 -9.91 -0.34
C CYS A 225 -4.77 -10.81 0.60
N MET A 226 -4.56 -12.08 0.24
CA MET A 226 -3.76 -13.02 1.02
C MET A 226 -2.27 -12.63 1.03
N ALA A 227 -1.72 -12.20 -0.10
CA ALA A 227 -0.35 -11.69 -0.18
C ALA A 227 -0.17 -10.43 0.69
N ALA A 228 -1.09 -9.47 0.56
CA ALA A 228 -1.11 -8.25 1.38
C ALA A 228 -1.26 -8.55 2.88
N MET A 229 -2.11 -9.52 3.23
CA MET A 229 -2.30 -9.94 4.63
C MET A 229 -1.05 -10.62 5.19
N THR A 230 -0.33 -11.41 4.39
CA THR A 230 0.93 -12.05 4.79
C THR A 230 1.99 -11.00 5.08
N PHE A 231 2.15 -10.03 4.18
CA PHE A 231 3.03 -8.88 4.41
C PHE A 231 2.63 -8.06 5.65
N ALA A 232 1.34 -7.83 5.84
CA ALA A 232 0.82 -7.15 7.03
C ALA A 232 1.12 -7.95 8.30
N PHE A 233 1.05 -9.28 8.27
CA PHE A 233 1.44 -10.13 9.39
C PHE A 233 2.93 -9.97 9.74
N ASP A 234 3.80 -9.80 8.76
CA ASP A 234 5.24 -9.67 9.01
C ASP A 234 5.68 -8.25 9.43
N THR A 235 4.93 -7.22 9.01
CA THR A 235 5.39 -5.82 9.13
C THR A 235 4.55 -4.93 10.05
N LEU A 236 3.28 -5.25 10.29
CA LEU A 236 2.43 -4.39 11.14
C LEU A 236 2.82 -4.50 12.60
N LYS A 237 2.99 -3.34 13.24
CA LYS A 237 3.08 -3.19 14.69
C LYS A 237 1.83 -3.71 15.39
N THR A 238 1.98 -4.04 16.66
CA THR A 238 0.84 -4.30 17.54
C THR A 238 -0.05 -3.06 17.60
N GLY A 239 -1.37 -3.25 17.47
CA GLY A 239 -2.32 -2.15 17.33
C GLY A 239 -2.41 -1.54 15.93
N GLY A 240 -1.58 -1.98 14.98
CA GLY A 240 -1.63 -1.54 13.58
C GLY A 240 -2.93 -1.89 12.86
N HIS A 241 -3.13 -1.32 11.68
CA HIS A 241 -4.37 -1.45 10.90
C HIS A 241 -4.09 -1.98 9.50
N PHE A 242 -5.05 -2.72 8.94
CA PHE A 242 -4.98 -3.26 7.59
C PHE A 242 -6.26 -2.95 6.84
N LEU A 243 -6.11 -2.49 5.60
CA LEU A 243 -7.22 -2.21 4.70
C LEU A 243 -6.93 -2.85 3.35
N CYS A 244 -7.86 -3.63 2.81
CA CYS A 244 -7.70 -4.21 1.49
C CYS A 244 -9.01 -4.17 0.68
N LYS A 245 -8.88 -3.82 -0.60
CA LYS A 245 -9.93 -3.95 -1.59
C LYS A 245 -10.10 -5.41 -1.99
N TYR A 246 -11.33 -5.84 -2.17
CA TYR A 246 -11.66 -7.14 -2.74
C TYR A 246 -12.92 -7.09 -3.60
N TYR A 247 -13.09 -8.08 -4.47
CA TYR A 247 -14.36 -8.33 -5.15
C TYR A 247 -15.14 -9.40 -4.40
N LYS A 248 -16.43 -9.14 -4.13
CA LYS A 248 -17.30 -10.08 -3.40
C LYS A 248 -17.42 -11.44 -4.10
N GLY A 249 -17.41 -12.50 -3.31
CA GLY A 249 -17.56 -13.87 -3.78
C GLY A 249 -17.57 -14.89 -2.64
N SER A 250 -17.38 -16.16 -2.96
CA SER A 250 -17.57 -17.27 -2.01
C SER A 250 -16.55 -17.29 -0.86
N GLU A 251 -15.32 -16.84 -1.10
CA GLU A 251 -14.19 -17.01 -0.17
C GLU A 251 -14.05 -15.85 0.83
N GLU A 252 -14.86 -14.80 0.69
CA GLU A 252 -14.78 -13.60 1.54
C GLU A 252 -14.96 -13.91 3.04
N LYS A 253 -15.77 -14.91 3.39
CA LYS A 253 -16.00 -15.33 4.78
C LYS A 253 -14.81 -16.08 5.36
N ALA A 254 -14.13 -16.89 4.54
CA ALA A 254 -12.92 -17.59 4.97
C ALA A 254 -11.81 -16.59 5.24
N PHE A 255 -11.63 -15.63 4.33
CA PHE A 255 -10.67 -14.54 4.50
C PHE A 255 -10.96 -13.68 5.73
N GLU A 256 -12.21 -13.29 5.95
CA GLU A 256 -12.61 -12.52 7.15
C GLU A 256 -12.31 -13.28 8.45
N THR A 257 -12.49 -14.61 8.47
CA THR A 257 -12.14 -15.43 9.63
C THR A 257 -10.65 -15.33 9.93
N LYS A 258 -9.78 -15.43 8.93
CA LYS A 258 -8.32 -15.23 9.10
C LYS A 258 -8.01 -13.84 9.64
N LEU A 259 -8.64 -12.79 9.10
CA LEU A 259 -8.50 -11.43 9.62
C LEU A 259 -8.92 -11.32 11.09
N LYS A 260 -10.02 -11.95 11.50
CA LYS A 260 -10.49 -11.94 12.90
C LYS A 260 -9.55 -12.68 13.86
N ARG A 261 -8.75 -13.63 13.35
CA ARG A 261 -7.68 -14.25 14.15
C ARG A 261 -6.55 -13.26 14.43
N LEU A 262 -6.16 -12.45 13.44
CA LEU A 262 -5.07 -11.46 13.56
C LEU A 262 -5.47 -10.10 14.18
N PHE A 263 -6.68 -9.62 13.96
CA PHE A 263 -7.13 -8.27 14.34
C PHE A 263 -8.26 -8.30 15.37
N THR A 264 -8.35 -7.24 16.18
CA THR A 264 -9.40 -7.12 17.21
C THR A 264 -10.77 -6.85 16.62
N LYS A 265 -10.84 -6.04 15.54
CA LYS A 265 -12.10 -5.69 14.88
C LYS A 265 -11.92 -5.80 13.37
N VAL A 266 -12.92 -6.36 12.68
CA VAL A 266 -12.92 -6.48 11.22
C VAL A 266 -14.28 -6.01 10.71
N TYR A 267 -14.26 -5.08 9.75
CA TYR A 267 -15.43 -4.52 9.11
C TYR A 267 -15.40 -4.79 7.63
N ARG A 268 -16.59 -4.93 7.04
CA ARG A 268 -16.81 -4.94 5.60
C ARG A 268 -17.44 -3.62 5.21
N GLU A 269 -16.76 -2.84 4.40
CA GLU A 269 -17.22 -1.54 3.95
C GLU A 269 -17.49 -1.59 2.45
N LYS A 270 -18.75 -1.29 2.06
CA LYS A 270 -19.05 -0.92 0.68
C LYS A 270 -19.25 0.61 0.66
N PRO A 271 -18.34 1.37 0.05
CA PRO A 271 -18.45 2.82 0.05
C PRO A 271 -19.63 3.28 -0.78
N GLU A 272 -20.36 4.30 -0.32
CA GLU A 272 -21.42 4.94 -1.11
C GLU A 272 -20.89 5.62 -2.37
N SER A 273 -19.62 6.03 -2.36
CA SER A 273 -18.90 6.56 -3.53
C SER A 273 -18.51 5.48 -4.55
N SER A 274 -18.67 4.19 -4.21
CA SER A 274 -18.48 3.09 -5.16
C SER A 274 -19.71 2.95 -6.06
N ARG A 275 -19.50 2.64 -7.35
CA ARG A 275 -20.60 2.48 -8.31
C ARG A 275 -21.58 1.40 -7.83
N ALA A 276 -22.88 1.61 -7.99
CA ALA A 276 -23.90 0.65 -7.58
C ALA A 276 -23.68 -0.74 -8.21
N GLU A 277 -23.25 -0.77 -9.48
CA GLU A 277 -22.90 -1.95 -10.27
C GLU A 277 -21.59 -2.64 -9.86
N SER A 278 -20.72 -1.96 -9.09
CA SER A 278 -19.46 -2.54 -8.66
C SER A 278 -19.68 -3.54 -7.53
N LYS A 279 -19.06 -4.73 -7.67
CA LYS A 279 -18.94 -5.74 -6.61
C LYS A 279 -17.75 -5.50 -5.68
N GLU A 280 -17.08 -4.36 -5.83
CA GLU A 280 -15.98 -3.94 -4.97
C GLU A 280 -16.47 -3.66 -3.54
N ALA A 281 -15.65 -4.10 -2.59
CA ALA A 281 -15.79 -3.81 -1.18
C ALA A 281 -14.41 -3.79 -0.52
N TYR A 282 -14.36 -3.30 0.71
CA TYR A 282 -13.13 -3.18 1.48
C TYR A 282 -13.26 -3.95 2.79
N PHE A 283 -12.23 -4.71 3.14
CA PHE A 283 -12.03 -5.14 4.52
C PHE A 283 -11.26 -4.06 5.26
N VAL A 284 -11.76 -3.67 6.43
CA VAL A 284 -11.08 -2.76 7.35
C VAL A 284 -10.84 -3.52 8.64
N ALA A 285 -9.59 -3.91 8.88
CA ALA A 285 -9.16 -4.67 10.04
C ALA A 285 -8.34 -3.78 10.98
N LEU A 286 -8.81 -3.63 12.22
CA LEU A 286 -8.27 -2.69 13.19
C LEU A 286 -7.66 -3.40 14.38
N ASN A 287 -6.59 -2.78 14.89
CA ASN A 287 -5.82 -3.18 16.05
C ASN A 287 -5.32 -4.63 15.94
N ARG A 288 -4.20 -4.82 15.22
CA ARG A 288 -3.46 -6.07 15.19
C ARG A 288 -3.21 -6.56 16.61
N LYS A 289 -3.56 -7.81 16.89
CA LYS A 289 -3.30 -8.45 18.18
C LYS A 289 -1.80 -8.70 18.37
N GLU A 290 -1.38 -8.65 19.63
CA GLU A 290 0.03 -8.79 20.02
C GLU A 290 0.55 -10.22 19.82
N THR A 291 -0.25 -11.20 20.23
CA THR A 291 0.15 -12.62 20.39
C THR A 291 -0.26 -13.53 19.24
N ALA A 292 -0.81 -13.00 18.15
CA ALA A 292 -1.28 -13.83 17.04
C ALA A 292 -0.10 -14.56 16.39
N THR A 293 -0.16 -15.90 16.34
CA THR A 293 0.85 -16.75 15.70
C THR A 293 0.51 -17.00 14.23
N LYS A 294 1.50 -17.44 13.44
CA LYS A 294 1.30 -17.69 12.01
C LYS A 294 0.39 -18.91 11.80
N GLU A 295 0.55 -19.91 12.64
CA GLU A 295 -0.22 -21.17 12.63
C GLU A 295 -1.69 -20.90 12.95
N GLU A 296 -1.98 -20.06 13.94
CA GLU A 296 -3.36 -19.69 14.25
C GLU A 296 -4.01 -18.95 13.09
N VAL A 297 -3.31 -17.99 12.49
CA VAL A 297 -3.88 -17.10 11.47
C VAL A 297 -4.02 -17.79 10.11
N PHE A 298 -3.01 -18.56 9.70
CA PHE A 298 -2.93 -19.15 8.36
C PHE A 298 -3.12 -20.66 8.33
N GLY A 299 -3.17 -21.33 9.48
CA GLY A 299 -3.51 -22.75 9.58
C GLY A 299 -4.92 -23.04 9.05
N GLU A 300 -5.02 -24.21 8.39
CA GLU A 300 -6.27 -24.73 7.79
C GLU A 300 -7.35 -25.01 8.82
#